data_AF-A0A9W7Y8D7-F1
#
_entry.id   AF-A0A9W7Y8D7-F1
#
_cell.length_a   1.000
_cell.length_b   1.000
_cell.length_c   1.000
_cell.angle_alpha   90.00
_cell.angle_beta   90.00
_cell.angle_gamma   90.00
#
_symmetry.space_group_name_H-M   'P 1'
#
loop_
_entity.id
_entity.type
_entity.pdbx_description
1 polymer ?
#
loop_
_entity_poly.entity_id
_entity_poly.type
_entity_poly.pdbx_seq_one_letter_code
_entity_poly.pdbx_strand_id
1 'polypeptide(L)'
;LFQAAWLVALLRGQSAYPDADQSKVPFSKRKPVVAASYLHITAPYHCSLLNDVLEPIHSIALEKQWVFDAADMQIPVHACDSGHDVRGKANLTRYIVETTCVLPVDWPTATSIPGATHFVDFGTGGLNGFGRLAHKNVEGRGVAVICTGALLPQPQLAHLGTRADLFQRELSRVTTARDWLSEFGPRLVRTAHDGKVHIDTRLTRTLGMATVMMAGMTPTTCNERLVAAINGVGYHAEFAGGGVHTEHELEKKLLALAESAPPGQGITVLALLRLRREGVPIDGLCIGGSVPSFDVALEIISTLRDAGIRHVAFKPSNASAIRHVVRIAQAADGFPVILQWTGGRAGGHHSYEDFHQPILETYAAVRSCKNVVLVAGSGFGDAAGTLPYMTGEWSTRFGRAPMPFDGILLGSRIMVAKEAATSLAAKELIVAAAGLPDSEWDTTYDSARGGFMTVMSEYGELNHALETRATSFVKDLHRTVLSQPRTDQPALLWTHKNEIIARLNSDYMRPWFGKKADGRVVDLEDMTYTEAIGRMVELMYVKHQQRWIHRSHCRAVLEFISRAVCRLAQEATDVGIAIEFDKAAPPDYASRLIEEYPAAATLLLASEDVQFFVALCKRRGQKPFPFIP
;
A
#
# COMPACT_ATOMS: atom_id res chain seq x y z
N LEU A 1 44.34 2.40 -13.53
CA LEU A 1 43.67 3.72 -13.38
C LEU A 1 42.67 4.01 -14.50
N PHE A 2 43.04 3.95 -15.78
CA PHE A 2 42.10 4.16 -16.90
C PHE A 2 40.84 3.27 -16.86
N GLN A 3 41.00 1.98 -16.55
CA GLN A 3 39.86 1.04 -16.43
C GLN A 3 38.92 1.37 -15.27
N ALA A 4 39.44 1.86 -14.14
CA ALA A 4 38.61 2.23 -12.98
C ALA A 4 37.84 3.54 -13.21
N ALA A 5 38.49 4.54 -13.82
CA ALA A 5 37.83 5.78 -14.22
C ALA A 5 36.73 5.51 -15.25
N TRP A 6 36.99 4.62 -16.21
CA TRP A 6 35.99 4.17 -17.17
C TRP A 6 34.83 3.42 -16.51
N LEU A 7 35.10 2.51 -15.57
CA LEU A 7 34.06 1.82 -14.81
C LEU A 7 33.16 2.80 -14.04
N VAL A 8 33.75 3.78 -13.35
CA VAL A 8 32.97 4.82 -12.64
C VAL A 8 32.14 5.64 -13.62
N ALA A 9 32.68 6.00 -14.78
CA ALA A 9 31.94 6.72 -15.83
C ALA A 9 30.77 5.88 -16.38
N LEU A 10 30.99 4.59 -16.63
CA LEU A 10 29.97 3.64 -17.06
C LEU A 10 28.85 3.51 -16.02
N LEU A 11 29.20 3.30 -14.74
CA LEU A 11 28.24 3.20 -13.64
C LEU A 11 27.40 4.47 -13.53
N ARG A 12 28.04 5.65 -13.60
CA ARG A 12 27.33 6.94 -13.58
C ARG A 12 26.35 7.10 -14.74
N GLY A 13 26.72 6.62 -15.94
CA GLY A 13 25.83 6.65 -17.11
C GLY A 13 24.60 5.74 -17.00
N GLN A 14 24.69 4.68 -16.18
CA GLN A 14 23.60 3.72 -15.97
C GLN A 14 22.80 3.96 -14.68
N SER A 15 23.32 4.78 -13.76
CA SER A 15 22.66 5.11 -12.49
C SER A 15 21.84 6.40 -12.55
N ALA A 16 20.86 6.53 -11.66
CA ALA A 16 20.26 7.83 -11.35
C ALA A 16 21.09 8.59 -10.30
N TYR A 17 20.97 9.92 -10.30
CA TYR A 17 21.47 10.73 -9.19
C TYR A 17 20.71 10.42 -7.90
N PRO A 18 21.34 10.51 -6.72
CA PRO A 18 20.69 10.19 -5.44
C PRO A 18 19.42 11.00 -5.12
N ASP A 19 19.31 12.21 -5.66
CA ASP A 19 18.21 13.14 -5.50
C ASP A 19 17.17 13.08 -6.62
N ALA A 20 17.37 12.21 -7.63
CA ALA A 20 16.41 12.04 -8.71
C ALA A 20 15.11 11.40 -8.19
N ASP A 21 13.99 12.10 -8.37
CA ASP A 21 12.66 11.57 -8.03
C ASP A 21 12.22 10.51 -9.05
N GLN A 22 12.29 9.25 -8.63
CA GLN A 22 11.79 8.09 -9.38
C GLN A 22 10.49 7.52 -8.80
N SER A 23 9.81 8.25 -7.89
CA SER A 23 8.62 7.75 -7.20
C SER A 23 7.44 7.46 -8.12
N LYS A 24 7.37 8.12 -9.28
CA LYS A 24 6.35 7.91 -10.33
C LYS A 24 6.81 7.00 -11.48
N VAL A 25 7.98 6.37 -11.34
CA VAL A 25 8.49 5.36 -12.29
C VAL A 25 8.25 3.98 -11.68
N PRO A 26 7.64 3.03 -12.42
CA PRO A 26 7.50 1.63 -11.99
C PRO A 26 8.83 1.07 -11.49
N PHE A 27 8.82 0.37 -10.35
CA PHE A 27 10.03 -0.07 -9.68
C PHE A 27 11.04 -0.79 -10.60
N SER A 28 10.58 -1.73 -11.45
CA SER A 28 11.44 -2.45 -12.39
C SER A 28 12.09 -1.59 -13.47
N LYS A 29 11.49 -0.42 -13.77
CA LYS A 29 11.95 0.53 -14.79
C LYS A 29 12.82 1.64 -14.18
N ARG A 30 13.04 1.64 -12.85
CA ARG A 30 13.91 2.62 -12.18
C ARG A 30 15.37 2.35 -12.48
N LYS A 31 16.15 3.41 -12.60
CA LYS A 31 17.61 3.32 -12.63
C LYS A 31 18.12 3.12 -11.19
N PRO A 32 19.11 2.23 -10.98
CA PRO A 32 19.72 2.06 -9.67
C PRO A 32 20.40 3.35 -9.22
N VAL A 33 20.39 3.62 -7.92
CA VAL A 33 21.18 4.70 -7.31
C VAL A 33 22.50 4.10 -6.82
N VAL A 34 23.60 4.49 -7.45
CA VAL A 34 24.93 3.94 -7.15
C VAL A 34 25.84 5.04 -6.63
N ALA A 35 26.38 4.85 -5.42
CA ALA A 35 27.43 5.69 -4.87
C ALA A 35 28.78 5.00 -5.04
N ALA A 36 29.63 5.53 -5.94
CA ALA A 36 30.97 5.02 -6.19
C ALA A 36 32.01 6.09 -5.86
N SER A 37 32.94 5.76 -4.96
CA SER A 37 34.08 6.59 -4.58
C SER A 37 35.33 5.73 -4.46
N TYR A 38 36.49 6.37 -4.66
CA TYR A 38 37.78 5.71 -4.42
C TYR A 38 38.08 5.68 -2.93
N LEU A 39 38.61 4.56 -2.46
CA LEU A 39 39.16 4.43 -1.11
C LEU A 39 40.61 4.93 -1.11
N HIS A 40 41.06 5.46 0.04
CA HIS A 40 42.45 5.87 0.25
C HIS A 40 43.35 4.65 0.49
N ILE A 41 43.51 3.83 -0.54
CA ILE A 41 44.33 2.61 -0.54
C ILE A 41 45.43 2.75 -1.60
N THR A 42 46.67 2.46 -1.25
CA THR A 42 47.85 2.69 -2.09
C THR A 42 48.24 1.50 -2.98
N ALA A 43 47.63 0.34 -2.80
CA ALA A 43 47.89 -0.88 -3.56
C ALA A 43 46.59 -1.64 -3.88
N PRO A 44 46.55 -2.40 -5.00
CA PRO A 44 45.37 -3.17 -5.40
C PRO A 44 45.30 -4.50 -4.65
N TYR A 45 45.02 -4.47 -3.34
CA TYR A 45 44.84 -5.68 -2.54
C TYR A 45 43.70 -6.56 -3.04
N HIS A 46 43.76 -7.85 -2.72
CA HIS A 46 42.78 -8.87 -3.11
C HIS A 46 42.60 -8.96 -4.63
N CYS A 47 43.72 -8.89 -5.36
CA CYS A 47 43.73 -8.85 -6.82
C CYS A 47 44.89 -9.67 -7.39
N SER A 48 44.66 -10.32 -8.55
CA SER A 48 45.68 -11.08 -9.29
C SER A 48 46.88 -10.23 -9.72
N LEU A 49 46.76 -8.90 -9.74
CA LEU A 49 47.88 -7.98 -10.00
C LEU A 49 48.99 -8.07 -8.95
N LEU A 50 48.72 -8.63 -7.77
CA LEU A 50 49.70 -8.85 -6.71
C LEU A 50 50.23 -10.29 -6.65
N ASN A 51 49.97 -11.14 -7.67
CA ASN A 51 50.52 -12.50 -7.70
C ASN A 51 52.06 -12.52 -7.67
N ASP A 52 52.70 -11.65 -8.45
CA ASP A 52 54.16 -11.66 -8.62
C ASP A 52 54.92 -11.21 -7.36
N VAL A 53 54.22 -10.60 -6.38
CA VAL A 53 54.82 -10.18 -5.10
C VAL A 53 54.67 -11.21 -3.99
N LEU A 54 53.89 -12.28 -4.18
CA LEU A 54 53.69 -13.32 -3.17
C LEU A 54 55.01 -14.00 -2.76
N GLU A 55 55.77 -14.50 -3.73
CA GLU A 55 57.04 -15.19 -3.45
C GLU A 55 58.11 -14.26 -2.86
N PRO A 56 58.33 -13.03 -3.38
CA PRO A 56 59.23 -12.07 -2.75
C PRO A 56 58.87 -11.76 -1.28
N ILE A 57 57.58 -11.49 -0.98
CA ILE A 57 57.15 -11.17 0.39
C ILE A 57 57.32 -12.37 1.30
N HIS A 58 56.91 -13.56 0.86
CA HIS A 58 57.06 -14.79 1.64
C HIS A 58 58.54 -15.13 1.89
N SER A 59 59.42 -14.95 0.91
CA SER A 59 60.86 -15.17 1.05
C SER A 59 61.49 -14.21 2.08
N ILE A 60 61.10 -12.92 2.05
CA ILE A 60 61.55 -11.95 3.05
C ILE A 60 61.05 -12.34 4.45
N ALA A 61 59.80 -12.79 4.58
CA ALA A 61 59.26 -13.23 5.86
C ALA A 61 60.06 -14.41 6.44
N LEU A 62 60.45 -15.37 5.60
CA LEU A 62 61.32 -16.49 6.00
C LEU A 62 62.72 -16.01 6.41
N GLU A 63 63.35 -15.12 5.63
CA GLU A 63 64.67 -14.56 5.95
C GLU A 63 64.67 -13.81 7.29
N LYS A 64 63.61 -13.05 7.56
CA LYS A 64 63.43 -12.29 8.81
C LYS A 64 62.85 -13.12 9.97
N GLN A 65 62.57 -14.40 9.75
CA GLN A 65 61.92 -15.30 10.72
C GLN A 65 60.57 -14.79 11.22
N TRP A 66 59.81 -14.07 10.37
CA TRP A 66 58.43 -13.66 10.64
C TRP A 66 57.46 -14.78 10.27
N VAL A 67 57.61 -15.93 10.92
CA VAL A 67 56.85 -17.13 10.63
C VAL A 67 55.75 -17.32 11.67
N PHE A 68 54.54 -17.57 11.20
CA PHE A 68 53.41 -18.00 12.01
C PHE A 68 53.22 -19.50 11.88
N ASP A 69 53.25 -20.23 13.00
CA ASP A 69 52.84 -21.63 13.06
C ASP A 69 51.35 -21.71 13.39
N ALA A 70 50.61 -22.53 12.64
CA ALA A 70 49.21 -22.78 12.91
C ALA A 70 48.99 -23.46 14.27
N ALA A 71 49.99 -24.21 14.78
CA ALA A 71 49.95 -24.85 16.09
C ALA A 71 49.93 -23.84 17.26
N ASP A 72 50.44 -22.62 17.06
CA ASP A 72 50.45 -21.58 18.10
C ASP A 72 49.07 -20.93 18.31
N MET A 73 48.14 -21.11 17.37
CA MET A 73 46.84 -20.47 17.37
C MET A 73 45.88 -21.08 18.42
N GLN A 74 45.59 -20.30 19.47
CA GLN A 74 44.74 -20.74 20.57
C GLN A 74 43.23 -20.65 20.29
N ILE A 75 42.83 -19.79 19.35
CA ILE A 75 41.42 -19.56 19.00
C ILE A 75 41.22 -19.71 17.48
N PRO A 76 40.02 -20.10 17.04
CA PRO A 76 39.68 -20.09 15.61
C PRO A 76 39.93 -18.71 15.01
N VAL A 77 40.59 -18.68 13.85
CA VAL A 77 40.68 -17.48 13.02
C VAL A 77 40.05 -17.82 11.70
N HIS A 78 39.01 -17.07 11.34
CA HIS A 78 38.20 -17.34 10.16
C HIS A 78 38.79 -16.63 8.96
N ALA A 79 38.93 -17.38 7.87
CA ALA A 79 39.36 -16.90 6.57
C ALA A 79 38.42 -15.81 6.03
N CYS A 80 38.98 -14.75 5.45
CA CYS A 80 38.19 -13.64 4.90
C CYS A 80 37.47 -14.03 3.59
N ASP A 81 37.98 -15.00 2.84
CA ASP A 81 37.46 -15.43 1.54
C ASP A 81 36.28 -16.42 1.65
N SER A 82 36.24 -17.22 2.72
CA SER A 82 35.33 -18.37 2.82
C SER A 82 34.87 -18.72 4.24
N GLY A 83 35.36 -18.01 5.27
CA GLY A 83 34.93 -18.20 6.67
C GLY A 83 35.44 -19.47 7.36
N HIS A 84 36.22 -20.32 6.69
CA HIS A 84 36.79 -21.53 7.31
C HIS A 84 37.86 -21.21 8.36
N ASP A 85 38.03 -22.10 9.33
CA ASP A 85 39.09 -21.98 10.35
C ASP A 85 40.47 -22.27 9.73
N VAL A 86 41.41 -21.32 9.88
CA VAL A 86 42.74 -21.39 9.26
C VAL A 86 43.77 -22.13 10.11
N ARG A 87 43.41 -22.59 11.31
CA ARG A 87 44.32 -23.37 12.18
C ARG A 87 44.77 -24.71 11.58
N GLY A 88 44.13 -25.17 10.51
CA GLY A 88 44.55 -26.36 9.75
C GLY A 88 45.52 -26.08 8.59
N LYS A 89 45.98 -24.83 8.39
CA LYS A 89 46.83 -24.48 7.24
C LYS A 89 48.27 -24.98 7.43
N ALA A 90 48.76 -25.74 6.45
CA ALA A 90 50.12 -26.29 6.45
C ALA A 90 51.22 -25.21 6.41
N ASN A 91 50.97 -24.08 5.73
CA ASN A 91 51.84 -22.92 5.76
C ASN A 91 51.00 -21.65 5.97
N LEU A 92 50.80 -21.31 7.24
CA LEU A 92 50.01 -20.16 7.64
C LEU A 92 50.62 -18.83 7.18
N THR A 93 51.94 -18.71 7.23
CA THR A 93 52.66 -17.49 6.80
C THR A 93 52.38 -17.18 5.33
N ARG A 94 52.54 -18.18 4.45
CA ARG A 94 52.20 -18.04 3.02
C ARG A 94 50.74 -17.70 2.82
N TYR A 95 49.84 -18.39 3.53
CA TYR A 95 48.42 -18.16 3.42
C TYR A 95 48.03 -16.72 3.84
N ILE A 96 48.65 -16.14 4.87
CA ILE A 96 48.43 -14.74 5.28
C ILE A 96 48.84 -13.75 4.17
N VAL A 97 49.97 -14.01 3.50
CA VAL A 97 50.41 -13.21 2.35
C VAL A 97 49.42 -13.33 1.20
N GLU A 98 49.02 -14.55 0.85
CA GLU A 98 48.04 -14.83 -0.21
C GLU A 98 46.69 -14.17 0.05
N THR A 99 46.14 -14.28 1.27
CA THR A 99 44.84 -13.70 1.61
C THR A 99 44.83 -12.18 1.64
N THR A 100 45.99 -11.55 1.92
CA THR A 100 46.13 -10.09 1.93
C THR A 100 46.30 -9.56 0.50
N CYS A 101 47.09 -10.23 -0.32
CA CYS A 101 47.47 -9.75 -1.64
C CYS A 101 46.45 -10.14 -2.73
N VAL A 102 45.97 -11.38 -2.73
CA VAL A 102 45.33 -11.97 -3.92
C VAL A 102 43.93 -12.49 -3.64
N LEU A 103 43.70 -13.23 -2.55
CA LEU A 103 42.40 -13.85 -2.31
C LEU A 103 41.32 -12.78 -2.07
N PRO A 104 40.09 -12.98 -2.60
CA PRO A 104 38.98 -12.06 -2.40
C PRO A 104 38.51 -12.07 -0.94
N VAL A 105 37.69 -11.08 -0.58
CA VAL A 105 37.10 -10.96 0.76
C VAL A 105 35.59 -11.05 0.66
N ASP A 106 35.01 -12.05 1.33
CA ASP A 106 33.58 -12.26 1.51
C ASP A 106 33.21 -12.04 2.99
N TRP A 107 33.05 -10.77 3.36
CA TRP A 107 32.68 -10.41 4.73
C TRP A 107 31.36 -10.99 5.20
N PRO A 108 30.28 -11.02 4.39
CA PRO A 108 29.03 -11.70 4.79
C PRO A 108 29.26 -13.15 5.25
N THR A 109 30.03 -13.94 4.49
CA THR A 109 30.33 -15.32 4.86
C THR A 109 31.26 -15.39 6.07
N ALA A 110 32.33 -14.62 6.09
CA ALA A 110 33.31 -14.62 7.18
C ALA A 110 32.76 -14.11 8.53
N THR A 111 31.71 -13.28 8.50
CA THR A 111 31.02 -12.78 9.70
C THR A 111 29.82 -13.64 10.12
N SER A 112 29.53 -14.74 9.41
CA SER A 112 28.44 -15.66 9.75
C SER A 112 28.90 -16.73 10.75
N ILE A 113 29.29 -16.30 11.96
CA ILE A 113 29.81 -17.18 13.02
C ILE A 113 28.66 -17.71 13.89
N PRO A 114 28.39 -19.04 13.92
CA PRO A 114 27.32 -19.61 14.74
C PRO A 114 27.51 -19.34 16.23
N GLY A 115 26.44 -18.93 16.91
CA GLY A 115 26.45 -18.69 18.36
C GLY A 115 27.16 -17.40 18.80
N ALA A 116 27.72 -16.61 17.88
CA ALA A 116 28.26 -15.30 18.21
C ALA A 116 27.15 -14.38 18.74
N THR A 117 27.43 -13.68 19.83
CA THR A 117 26.51 -12.68 20.43
C THR A 117 27.06 -11.27 20.32
N HIS A 118 28.38 -11.13 20.24
CA HIS A 118 29.08 -9.86 20.16
C HIS A 118 30.25 -9.97 19.18
N PHE A 119 30.44 -8.95 18.36
CA PHE A 119 31.69 -8.68 17.65
C PHE A 119 32.37 -7.47 18.25
N VAL A 120 33.69 -7.56 18.42
CA VAL A 120 34.51 -6.47 18.95
C VAL A 120 35.47 -6.04 17.86
N ASP A 121 35.25 -4.85 17.32
CA ASP A 121 36.09 -4.26 16.29
C ASP A 121 37.27 -3.51 16.94
N PHE A 122 38.46 -4.09 16.79
CA PHE A 122 39.75 -3.49 17.18
C PHE A 122 40.39 -2.68 16.05
N GLY A 123 39.74 -2.61 14.88
CA GLY A 123 40.21 -1.88 13.72
C GLY A 123 40.25 -0.36 13.94
N THR A 124 40.98 0.30 13.05
CA THR A 124 41.04 1.76 12.98
C THR A 124 39.79 2.33 12.32
N GLY A 125 39.44 3.59 12.63
CA GLY A 125 38.31 4.29 11.98
C GLY A 125 37.10 4.56 12.89
N GLY A 126 37.17 4.16 14.17
CA GLY A 126 36.12 4.44 15.16
C GLY A 126 34.77 3.88 14.71
N LEU A 127 33.71 4.69 14.78
CA LEU A 127 32.35 4.28 14.37
C LEU A 127 32.16 4.20 12.84
N ASN A 128 33.13 4.66 12.05
CA ASN A 128 33.11 4.57 10.59
C ASN A 128 34.00 3.45 10.03
N GLY A 129 34.63 2.66 10.91
CA GLY A 129 35.46 1.52 10.54
C GLY A 129 34.66 0.27 10.18
N PHE A 130 35.33 -0.88 10.26
CA PHE A 130 34.76 -2.19 9.90
C PHE A 130 33.51 -2.53 10.72
N GLY A 131 33.45 -2.14 11.99
CA GLY A 131 32.31 -2.45 12.87
C GLY A 131 30.96 -1.97 12.33
N ARG A 132 30.92 -0.86 11.58
CA ARG A 132 29.69 -0.40 10.91
C ARG A 132 29.24 -1.34 9.79
N LEU A 133 30.20 -1.86 9.01
CA LEU A 133 29.94 -2.83 7.95
C LEU A 133 29.54 -4.18 8.55
N ALA A 134 30.27 -4.66 9.56
CA ALA A 134 29.95 -5.87 10.28
C ALA A 134 28.53 -5.82 10.88
N HIS A 135 28.16 -4.70 11.49
CA HIS A 135 26.81 -4.51 12.01
C HIS A 135 25.75 -4.66 10.93
N LYS A 136 25.97 -4.13 9.72
CA LYS A 136 25.02 -4.29 8.61
C LYS A 136 24.90 -5.73 8.12
N ASN A 137 25.97 -6.52 8.20
CA ASN A 137 25.91 -7.95 7.87
C ASN A 137 25.09 -8.74 8.89
N VAL A 138 25.19 -8.39 10.18
CA VAL A 138 24.52 -9.12 11.27
C VAL A 138 23.24 -8.47 11.81
N GLU A 139 22.81 -7.35 11.22
CA GLU A 139 21.61 -6.61 11.63
C GLU A 139 20.40 -7.55 11.68
N GLY A 140 19.75 -7.59 12.85
CA GLY A 140 18.59 -8.46 13.09
C GLY A 140 18.88 -9.90 13.48
N ARG A 141 20.16 -10.32 13.58
CA ARG A 141 20.57 -11.68 13.98
C ARG A 141 20.97 -11.80 15.46
N GLY A 142 20.69 -10.77 16.28
CA GLY A 142 21.04 -10.78 17.70
C GLY A 142 22.53 -10.61 18.02
N VAL A 143 23.36 -10.25 17.03
CA VAL A 143 24.81 -10.01 17.23
C VAL A 143 25.06 -8.51 17.40
N ALA A 144 25.51 -8.11 18.59
CA ALA A 144 25.92 -6.73 18.85
C ALA A 144 27.32 -6.47 18.29
N VAL A 145 27.62 -5.22 17.91
CA VAL A 145 28.95 -4.84 17.44
C VAL A 145 29.49 -3.71 18.30
N ILE A 146 30.67 -3.91 18.87
CA ILE A 146 31.37 -2.98 19.76
C ILE A 146 32.58 -2.42 19.01
N CYS A 147 32.58 -1.12 18.74
CA CYS A 147 33.68 -0.44 18.06
C CYS A 147 34.65 0.15 19.09
N THR A 148 35.79 -0.51 19.31
CA THR A 148 36.75 -0.09 20.34
C THR A 148 37.52 1.17 19.97
N GLY A 149 37.55 1.56 18.71
CA GLY A 149 38.13 2.83 18.25
C GLY A 149 37.35 4.07 18.72
N ALA A 150 36.13 3.91 19.23
CA ALA A 150 35.28 5.00 19.70
C ALA A 150 35.12 4.96 21.23
N LEU A 151 35.22 6.13 21.86
CA LEU A 151 35.04 6.30 23.32
C LEU A 151 33.62 6.72 23.70
N LEU A 152 32.93 7.44 22.80
CA LEU A 152 31.60 7.99 23.04
C LEU A 152 30.63 7.52 21.95
N PRO A 153 29.37 7.22 22.31
CA PRO A 153 28.34 6.88 21.34
C PRO A 153 27.96 8.10 20.50
N GLN A 154 27.48 7.86 19.29
CA GLN A 154 26.88 8.89 18.44
C GLN A 154 25.37 8.62 18.30
N PRO A 155 24.49 9.64 18.38
CA PRO A 155 23.04 9.43 18.30
C PRO A 155 22.58 8.65 17.06
N GLN A 156 23.21 8.91 15.91
CA GLN A 156 22.87 8.24 14.64
C GLN A 156 23.36 6.78 14.57
N LEU A 157 24.32 6.40 15.41
CA LEU A 157 24.94 5.08 15.48
C LEU A 157 24.82 4.47 16.87
N ALA A 158 23.77 4.83 17.61
CA ALA A 158 23.56 4.38 18.99
C ALA A 158 23.33 2.87 19.14
N HIS A 159 23.17 2.15 18.02
CA HIS A 159 23.10 0.69 17.96
C HIS A 159 24.49 0.00 17.98
N LEU A 160 25.57 0.77 17.80
CA LEU A 160 26.94 0.28 17.95
C LEU A 160 27.42 0.54 19.37
N GLY A 161 28.01 -0.48 19.98
CA GLY A 161 28.75 -0.34 21.22
C GLY A 161 30.07 0.40 21.01
N THR A 162 30.65 0.85 22.10
CA THR A 162 31.89 1.63 22.15
C THR A 162 32.91 0.92 23.03
N ARG A 163 34.13 1.45 23.12
CA ARG A 163 35.13 0.95 24.05
C ARG A 163 34.63 0.87 25.50
N ALA A 164 33.72 1.75 25.91
CA ALA A 164 33.19 1.76 27.27
C ALA A 164 32.46 0.46 27.63
N ASP A 165 31.82 -0.18 26.65
CA ASP A 165 31.07 -1.44 26.83
C ASP A 165 31.96 -2.59 27.33
N LEU A 166 33.23 -2.63 26.94
CA LEU A 166 34.18 -3.68 27.37
C LEU A 166 34.55 -3.60 28.85
N PHE A 167 34.32 -2.44 29.49
CA PHE A 167 34.69 -2.16 30.87
C PHE A 167 33.48 -1.97 31.78
N GLN A 168 32.26 -2.21 31.27
CA GLN A 168 31.05 -2.18 32.09
C GLN A 168 31.10 -3.31 33.11
N ARG A 169 30.76 -2.99 34.37
CA ARG A 169 30.67 -3.98 35.46
C ARG A 169 29.38 -4.79 35.42
N GLU A 170 28.33 -4.21 34.83
CA GLU A 170 27.01 -4.82 34.70
C GLU A 170 26.77 -5.20 33.24
N LEU A 171 26.55 -6.49 32.97
CA LEU A 171 26.24 -6.99 31.63
C LEU A 171 25.00 -6.33 31.01
N SER A 172 24.04 -5.90 31.83
CA SER A 172 22.83 -5.18 31.38
C SER A 172 23.13 -3.82 30.75
N ARG A 173 24.32 -3.25 30.98
CA ARG A 173 24.77 -1.97 30.40
C ARG A 173 25.58 -2.14 29.13
N VAL A 174 25.97 -3.38 28.80
CA VAL A 174 26.66 -3.69 27.55
C VAL A 174 25.65 -3.60 26.41
N THR A 175 26.05 -2.99 25.31
CA THR A 175 25.23 -2.89 24.11
C THR A 175 24.83 -4.26 23.61
N THR A 176 23.53 -4.47 23.42
CA THR A 176 22.95 -5.72 22.93
C THR A 176 22.20 -5.48 21.62
N ALA A 177 22.11 -6.53 20.80
CA ALA A 177 21.31 -6.53 19.57
C ALA A 177 20.11 -7.46 19.73
N ARG A 178 19.04 -7.12 19.01
CA ARG A 178 17.83 -7.94 18.97
C ARG A 178 17.94 -8.97 17.85
N ASP A 179 17.60 -10.21 18.15
CA ASP A 179 17.28 -11.20 17.13
C ASP A 179 15.81 -11.04 16.74
N TRP A 180 15.57 -10.65 15.49
CA TRP A 180 14.22 -10.37 15.03
C TRP A 180 13.34 -11.63 15.00
N LEU A 181 13.92 -12.80 14.72
CA LEU A 181 13.16 -14.03 14.70
C LEU A 181 12.69 -14.39 16.11
N SER A 182 13.58 -14.34 17.10
CA SER A 182 13.23 -14.61 18.50
C SER A 182 12.21 -13.61 19.06
N GLU A 183 12.36 -12.32 18.76
CA GLU A 183 11.50 -11.26 19.34
C GLU A 183 10.15 -11.12 18.64
N PHE A 184 10.10 -11.20 17.31
CA PHE A 184 8.90 -10.91 16.51
C PHE A 184 8.33 -12.14 15.80
N GLY A 185 9.03 -13.27 15.84
CA GLY A 185 8.56 -14.51 15.25
C GLY A 185 7.24 -14.98 15.90
N PRO A 186 6.32 -15.55 15.11
CA PRO A 186 5.04 -16.02 15.60
C PRO A 186 5.25 -17.18 16.56
N ARG A 187 4.47 -17.19 17.64
CA ARG A 187 4.45 -18.29 18.62
C ARG A 187 3.06 -18.92 18.65
N LEU A 188 2.96 -20.10 19.26
CA LEU A 188 1.67 -20.70 19.57
C LEU A 188 1.40 -20.52 21.07
N VAL A 189 0.20 -20.06 21.41
CA VAL A 189 -0.27 -19.93 22.79
C VAL A 189 -1.61 -20.62 22.94
N ARG A 190 -1.87 -21.19 24.11
CA ARG A 190 -3.19 -21.72 24.46
C ARG A 190 -3.88 -20.75 25.40
N THR A 191 -5.05 -20.26 25.02
CA THR A 191 -5.81 -19.31 25.85
C THR A 191 -6.65 -20.05 26.88
N ALA A 192 -6.66 -19.54 28.11
CA ALA A 192 -7.36 -20.18 29.23
C ALA A 192 -8.90 -20.11 29.10
N HIS A 193 -9.44 -19.09 28.42
CA HIS A 193 -10.88 -18.84 28.35
C HIS A 193 -11.63 -19.77 27.38
N ASP A 194 -10.97 -20.27 26.33
CA ASP A 194 -11.57 -21.16 25.32
C ASP A 194 -10.79 -22.47 25.12
N GLY A 195 -9.61 -22.61 25.75
CA GLY A 195 -8.73 -23.77 25.61
C GLY A 195 -8.10 -23.94 24.23
N LYS A 196 -8.27 -22.97 23.30
CA LYS A 196 -7.82 -23.09 21.90
C LYS A 196 -6.39 -22.62 21.72
N VAL A 197 -5.75 -23.10 20.66
CA VAL A 197 -4.42 -22.66 20.23
C VAL A 197 -4.57 -21.47 19.30
N HIS A 198 -3.86 -20.39 19.60
CA HIS A 198 -3.82 -19.16 18.82
C HIS A 198 -2.39 -18.83 18.40
N ILE A 199 -2.26 -18.09 17.31
CA ILE A 199 -0.98 -17.53 16.88
C ILE A 199 -0.74 -16.24 17.66
N ASP A 200 0.35 -16.21 18.42
CA ASP A 200 0.76 -15.09 19.24
C ASP A 200 1.76 -14.20 18.48
N THR A 201 1.34 -12.97 18.24
CA THR A 201 2.08 -11.91 17.53
C THR A 201 1.76 -10.58 18.19
N ARG A 202 2.46 -9.51 17.82
CA ARG A 202 2.07 -8.17 18.27
C ARG A 202 0.66 -7.79 17.80
N LEU A 203 0.24 -8.19 16.60
CA LEU A 203 -1.11 -7.89 16.12
C LEU A 203 -2.18 -8.55 16.98
N THR A 204 -2.03 -9.84 17.30
CA THR A 204 -3.02 -10.54 18.13
C THR A 204 -3.06 -10.00 19.56
N ARG A 205 -1.91 -9.62 20.13
CA ARG A 205 -1.85 -8.93 21.44
C ARG A 205 -2.49 -7.54 21.41
N THR A 206 -2.35 -6.79 20.31
CA THR A 206 -2.92 -5.44 20.17
C THR A 206 -4.42 -5.46 19.94
N LEU A 207 -4.91 -6.36 19.07
CA LEU A 207 -6.32 -6.40 18.68
C LEU A 207 -7.16 -7.37 19.52
N GLY A 208 -6.55 -8.38 20.12
CA GLY A 208 -7.26 -9.51 20.74
C GLY A 208 -7.96 -10.41 19.72
N MET A 209 -7.53 -10.38 18.45
CA MET A 209 -8.13 -11.10 17.32
C MET A 209 -7.06 -11.88 16.54
N ALA A 210 -7.47 -12.66 15.54
CA ALA A 210 -6.56 -13.42 14.69
C ALA A 210 -5.51 -12.55 13.98
N THR A 211 -4.41 -13.18 13.51
CA THR A 211 -3.31 -12.52 12.78
C THR A 211 -3.69 -12.04 11.38
N VAL A 212 -4.88 -12.38 10.91
CA VAL A 212 -5.39 -11.96 9.59
C VAL A 212 -6.45 -10.89 9.81
N MET A 213 -6.38 -9.81 9.04
CA MET A 213 -7.33 -8.72 9.08
C MET A 213 -7.81 -8.32 7.67
N MET A 214 -8.95 -7.64 7.61
CA MET A 214 -9.54 -7.18 6.36
C MET A 214 -9.42 -5.66 6.23
N ALA A 215 -8.91 -5.25 5.09
CA ALA A 215 -8.64 -3.84 4.80
C ALA A 215 -9.93 -3.04 4.56
N GLY A 216 -9.88 -1.76 4.89
CA GLY A 216 -10.85 -0.77 4.46
C GLY A 216 -10.79 -0.61 2.95
N MET A 217 -11.82 -1.10 2.25
CA MET A 217 -11.98 -1.00 0.80
C MET A 217 -13.32 -0.35 0.49
N THR A 218 -13.31 0.85 -0.10
CA THR A 218 -14.51 1.63 -0.40
C THR A 218 -15.67 0.84 -1.03
N PRO A 219 -15.47 0.04 -2.10
CA PRO A 219 -16.59 -0.68 -2.71
C PRO A 219 -17.07 -1.90 -1.90
N THR A 220 -16.25 -2.44 -1.01
CA THR A 220 -16.48 -3.76 -0.40
C THR A 220 -16.82 -3.66 1.09
N THR A 221 -16.01 -2.93 1.87
CA THR A 221 -16.16 -2.82 3.33
C THR A 221 -16.88 -1.54 3.79
N CYS A 222 -17.48 -0.79 2.86
CA CYS A 222 -18.53 0.18 3.19
C CYS A 222 -19.89 -0.52 3.46
N ASN A 223 -19.94 -1.85 3.34
CA ASN A 223 -21.05 -2.71 3.72
C ASN A 223 -20.90 -3.15 5.18
N GLU A 224 -21.71 -2.57 6.07
CA GLU A 224 -21.72 -2.89 7.50
C GLU A 224 -21.99 -4.37 7.78
N ARG A 225 -22.78 -5.07 6.94
CA ARG A 225 -23.08 -6.49 7.14
C ARG A 225 -21.87 -7.38 6.91
N LEU A 226 -21.03 -7.04 5.92
CA LEU A 226 -19.79 -7.78 5.68
C LEU A 226 -18.82 -7.58 6.84
N VAL A 227 -18.66 -6.34 7.31
CA VAL A 227 -17.79 -6.02 8.45
C VAL A 227 -18.28 -6.72 9.71
N ALA A 228 -19.59 -6.69 9.99
CA ALA A 228 -20.20 -7.42 11.10
C ALA A 228 -19.96 -8.93 11.00
N ALA A 229 -20.10 -9.52 9.81
CA ALA A 229 -19.88 -10.95 9.61
C ALA A 229 -18.43 -11.36 9.87
N ILE A 230 -17.46 -10.59 9.37
CA ILE A 230 -16.02 -10.84 9.60
C ILE A 230 -15.69 -10.71 11.09
N ASN A 231 -16.19 -9.65 11.72
CA ASN A 231 -16.02 -9.42 13.14
C ASN A 231 -16.62 -10.59 13.95
N GLY A 232 -17.83 -11.02 13.61
CA GLY A 232 -18.56 -12.12 14.25
C GLY A 232 -17.82 -13.47 14.29
N VAL A 233 -16.88 -13.70 13.37
CA VAL A 233 -16.04 -14.91 13.34
C VAL A 233 -14.64 -14.71 13.95
N GLY A 234 -14.39 -13.58 14.61
CA GLY A 234 -13.16 -13.33 15.39
C GLY A 234 -12.00 -12.73 14.60
N TYR A 235 -12.27 -12.16 13.42
CA TYR A 235 -11.29 -11.45 12.59
C TYR A 235 -11.54 -9.95 12.64
N HIS A 236 -10.48 -9.16 12.51
CA HIS A 236 -10.59 -7.71 12.48
C HIS A 236 -10.93 -7.21 11.07
N ALA A 237 -11.94 -6.36 10.94
CA ALA A 237 -12.25 -5.67 9.68
C ALA A 237 -12.40 -4.16 9.87
N GLU A 238 -11.83 -3.41 8.93
CA GLU A 238 -12.01 -1.96 8.85
C GLU A 238 -13.25 -1.61 8.02
N PHE A 239 -14.10 -0.76 8.57
CA PHE A 239 -15.21 -0.18 7.83
C PHE A 239 -14.73 1.01 6.98
N ALA A 240 -14.96 0.94 5.68
CA ALA A 240 -14.49 1.97 4.74
C ALA A 240 -15.45 3.16 4.68
N GLY A 241 -15.01 4.32 5.18
CA GLY A 241 -15.79 5.57 5.14
C GLY A 241 -15.93 6.22 3.75
N GLY A 242 -15.11 5.84 2.76
CA GLY A 242 -15.08 6.50 1.45
C GLY A 242 -16.39 6.42 0.64
N GLY A 243 -17.30 5.50 0.99
CA GLY A 243 -18.62 5.38 0.36
C GLY A 243 -19.73 6.11 1.11
N VAL A 244 -19.41 6.81 2.20
CA VAL A 244 -20.35 7.52 3.06
C VAL A 244 -20.14 9.02 2.90
N HIS A 245 -21.22 9.74 2.55
CA HIS A 245 -21.11 11.15 2.15
C HIS A 245 -21.70 12.14 3.15
N THR A 246 -22.38 11.65 4.18
CA THR A 246 -23.00 12.49 5.22
C THR A 246 -22.72 11.91 6.60
N GLU A 247 -22.62 12.77 7.61
CA GLU A 247 -22.45 12.37 9.00
C GLU A 247 -23.59 11.47 9.48
N HIS A 248 -24.83 11.79 9.11
CA HIS A 248 -26.01 11.01 9.46
C HIS A 248 -25.97 9.58 8.89
N GLU A 249 -25.53 9.41 7.64
CA GLU A 249 -25.37 8.09 7.04
C GLU A 249 -24.27 7.27 7.73
N LEU A 250 -23.18 7.93 8.11
CA LEU A 250 -22.08 7.30 8.84
C LEU A 250 -22.57 6.80 10.20
N GLU A 251 -23.17 7.69 10.99
CA GLU A 251 -23.74 7.36 12.28
C GLU A 251 -24.72 6.18 12.20
N LYS A 252 -25.67 6.23 11.27
CA LYS A 252 -26.63 5.14 11.06
C LYS A 252 -25.94 3.79 10.79
N LYS A 253 -24.90 3.78 9.94
CA LYS A 253 -24.17 2.56 9.59
C LYS A 253 -23.33 2.03 10.76
N LEU A 254 -22.71 2.93 11.53
CA LEU A 254 -21.92 2.56 12.70
C LEU A 254 -22.79 2.01 13.83
N LEU A 255 -23.97 2.59 14.06
CA LEU A 255 -24.94 2.06 15.02
C LEU A 255 -25.44 0.67 14.59
N ALA A 256 -25.81 0.49 13.32
CA ALA A 256 -26.23 -0.82 12.79
C ALA A 256 -25.11 -1.88 12.89
N LEU A 257 -23.85 -1.46 12.68
CA LEU A 257 -22.69 -2.33 12.86
C LEU A 257 -22.50 -2.71 14.33
N ALA A 258 -22.63 -1.74 15.25
CA ALA A 258 -22.51 -1.97 16.68
C ALA A 258 -23.60 -2.92 17.21
N GLU A 259 -24.84 -2.79 16.72
CA GLU A 259 -25.95 -3.70 17.06
C GLU A 259 -25.70 -5.14 16.57
N SER A 260 -25.01 -5.29 15.43
CA SER A 260 -24.74 -6.60 14.82
C SER A 260 -23.45 -7.26 15.31
N ALA A 261 -22.55 -6.49 15.93
CA ALA A 261 -21.26 -6.97 16.39
C ALA A 261 -21.40 -7.75 17.72
N PRO A 262 -20.60 -8.81 17.93
CA PRO A 262 -20.51 -9.47 19.23
C PRO A 262 -20.18 -8.47 20.36
N PRO A 263 -20.79 -8.61 21.55
CA PRO A 263 -20.49 -7.76 22.69
C PRO A 263 -18.98 -7.72 23.01
N GLY A 264 -18.46 -6.51 23.23
CA GLY A 264 -17.04 -6.29 23.52
C GLY A 264 -16.13 -6.21 22.29
N GLN A 265 -16.65 -6.46 21.09
CA GLN A 265 -15.89 -6.31 19.86
C GLN A 265 -15.88 -4.87 19.38
N GLY A 266 -14.69 -4.36 19.10
CA GLY A 266 -14.52 -3.00 18.62
C GLY A 266 -14.64 -2.85 17.10
N ILE A 267 -14.94 -1.64 16.68
CA ILE A 267 -15.10 -1.20 15.30
C ILE A 267 -13.95 -0.25 14.96
N THR A 268 -13.27 -0.52 13.84
CA THR A 268 -12.24 0.36 13.29
C THR A 268 -12.73 1.06 12.03
N VAL A 269 -12.74 2.40 12.05
CA VAL A 269 -13.41 3.26 11.04
C VAL A 269 -12.59 4.50 10.71
N LEU A 270 -12.99 5.24 9.67
CA LEU A 270 -12.66 6.67 9.54
C LEU A 270 -13.58 7.48 10.49
N ALA A 271 -13.01 8.36 11.30
CA ALA A 271 -13.52 8.83 12.59
C ALA A 271 -14.94 9.45 12.67
N LEU A 272 -15.62 9.20 13.80
CA LEU A 272 -16.54 10.11 14.51
C LEU A 272 -16.33 9.95 16.03
N LEU A 273 -15.47 10.80 16.60
CA LEU A 273 -15.11 10.75 18.03
C LEU A 273 -16.31 10.98 18.97
N ARG A 274 -17.35 11.68 18.51
CA ARG A 274 -18.61 11.87 19.26
C ARG A 274 -19.25 10.53 19.59
N LEU A 275 -19.41 9.64 18.61
CA LEU A 275 -20.08 8.35 18.79
C LEU A 275 -19.36 7.47 19.81
N ARG A 276 -18.03 7.57 19.89
CA ARG A 276 -17.26 6.87 20.91
C ARG A 276 -17.63 7.34 22.33
N ARG A 277 -17.79 8.66 22.53
CA ARG A 277 -18.23 9.23 23.82
C ARG A 277 -19.67 8.85 24.16
N GLU A 278 -20.49 8.58 23.15
CA GLU A 278 -21.88 8.11 23.28
C GLU A 278 -21.99 6.57 23.49
N GLY A 279 -20.85 5.87 23.60
CA GLY A 279 -20.82 4.44 23.93
C GLY A 279 -20.73 3.48 22.74
N VAL A 280 -20.66 3.99 21.50
CA VAL A 280 -20.43 3.13 20.33
C VAL A 280 -19.03 2.49 20.45
N PRO A 281 -18.89 1.18 20.18
CA PRO A 281 -17.65 0.43 20.40
C PRO A 281 -16.58 0.72 19.33
N ILE A 282 -16.26 1.98 19.08
CA ILE A 282 -15.16 2.38 18.19
C ILE A 282 -13.84 2.23 18.94
N ASP A 283 -12.91 1.44 18.41
CA ASP A 283 -11.66 1.12 19.10
C ASP A 283 -10.39 1.30 18.26
N GLY A 284 -10.55 1.68 16.99
CA GLY A 284 -9.46 2.00 16.07
C GLY A 284 -9.83 3.03 15.02
N LEU A 285 -8.80 3.72 14.52
CA LEU A 285 -8.88 4.62 13.37
C LEU A 285 -7.87 4.17 12.30
N CYS A 286 -8.31 3.94 11.07
CA CYS A 286 -7.40 3.75 9.94
C CYS A 286 -7.40 4.98 9.03
N ILE A 287 -6.22 5.50 8.70
CA ILE A 287 -6.02 6.60 7.75
C ILE A 287 -5.37 6.05 6.48
N GLY A 288 -6.17 6.02 5.40
CA GLY A 288 -5.70 5.73 4.04
C GLY A 288 -5.54 7.02 3.21
N GLY A 289 -5.00 6.90 2.00
CA GLY A 289 -4.90 8.03 1.05
C GLY A 289 -3.73 8.99 1.27
N SER A 290 -2.96 8.86 2.35
CA SER A 290 -1.60 9.34 2.61
C SER A 290 -1.38 9.38 4.13
N VAL A 291 -0.13 9.34 4.58
CA VAL A 291 0.17 9.54 6.01
C VAL A 291 0.06 11.04 6.31
N PRO A 292 -0.68 11.47 7.36
CA PRO A 292 -0.77 12.88 7.73
C PRO A 292 0.60 13.50 8.03
N SER A 293 0.66 14.83 8.08
CA SER A 293 1.85 15.53 8.59
C SER A 293 2.12 15.14 10.05
N PHE A 294 3.36 15.34 10.51
CA PHE A 294 3.79 14.90 11.83
C PHE A 294 2.90 15.47 12.95
N ASP A 295 2.69 16.78 12.97
CA ASP A 295 1.91 17.46 14.01
C ASP A 295 0.44 17.03 14.00
N VAL A 296 -0.17 16.92 12.81
CA VAL A 296 -1.56 16.45 12.65
C VAL A 296 -1.72 15.01 13.11
N ALA A 297 -0.74 14.14 12.82
CA ALA A 297 -0.78 12.76 13.28
C ALA A 297 -0.72 12.66 14.81
N LEU A 298 0.10 13.48 15.47
CA LEU A 298 0.18 13.52 16.93
C LEU A 298 -1.08 14.11 17.56
N GLU A 299 -1.67 15.14 16.97
CA GLU A 299 -2.96 15.69 17.40
C GLU A 299 -4.08 14.64 17.31
N ILE A 300 -4.14 13.90 16.19
CA ILE A 300 -5.06 12.78 16.02
C ILE A 300 -4.83 11.76 17.13
N ILE A 301 -3.59 11.30 17.35
CA ILE A 301 -3.27 10.30 18.37
C ILE A 301 -3.65 10.77 19.78
N SER A 302 -3.38 12.03 20.13
CA SER A 302 -3.80 12.61 21.41
C SER A 302 -5.31 12.55 21.56
N THR A 303 -6.04 12.96 20.53
CA THR A 303 -7.50 12.96 20.53
C THR A 303 -8.08 11.54 20.63
N LEU A 304 -7.47 10.56 19.96
CA LEU A 304 -7.84 9.15 20.05
C LEU A 304 -7.61 8.62 21.48
N ARG A 305 -6.48 8.95 22.09
CA ARG A 305 -6.13 8.57 23.46
C ARG A 305 -7.16 9.11 24.46
N ASP A 306 -7.51 10.40 24.35
CA ASP A 306 -8.50 11.05 25.22
C ASP A 306 -9.91 10.48 25.04
N ALA A 307 -10.23 9.98 23.84
CA ALA A 307 -11.49 9.29 23.56
C ALA A 307 -11.49 7.79 23.92
N GLY A 308 -10.39 7.25 24.47
CA GLY A 308 -10.27 5.83 24.80
C GLY A 308 -10.28 4.90 23.60
N ILE A 309 -9.78 5.37 22.44
CA ILE A 309 -9.51 4.56 21.26
C ILE A 309 -8.15 3.87 21.41
N ARG A 310 -8.06 2.61 21.02
CA ARG A 310 -6.94 1.73 21.41
C ARG A 310 -5.76 1.73 20.44
N HIS A 311 -6.01 2.06 19.17
CA HIS A 311 -4.96 2.05 18.15
C HIS A 311 -5.27 2.99 16.98
N VAL A 312 -4.22 3.33 16.23
CA VAL A 312 -4.31 4.00 14.93
C VAL A 312 -3.61 3.15 13.88
N ALA A 313 -4.11 3.14 12.66
CA ALA A 313 -3.50 2.49 11.52
C ALA A 313 -3.15 3.48 10.42
N PHE A 314 -1.96 3.34 9.84
CA PHE A 314 -1.51 4.12 8.69
C PHE A 314 -1.14 3.18 7.53
N LYS A 315 -1.46 3.62 6.31
CA LYS A 315 -1.09 2.94 5.06
C LYS A 315 -0.01 3.74 4.31
N PRO A 316 1.29 3.59 4.66
CA PRO A 316 2.37 4.29 3.95
C PRO A 316 2.56 3.73 2.54
N SER A 317 2.90 4.61 1.59
CA SER A 317 2.98 4.27 0.16
C SER A 317 4.39 3.96 -0.35
N ASN A 318 5.43 4.32 0.40
CA ASN A 318 6.84 4.13 0.05
C ASN A 318 7.75 4.14 1.29
N ALA A 319 9.06 3.90 1.10
CA ALA A 319 10.05 3.86 2.18
C ALA A 319 10.14 5.17 3.00
N SER A 320 9.96 6.33 2.35
CA SER A 320 9.95 7.63 3.05
C SER A 320 8.73 7.75 3.97
N ALA A 321 7.55 7.37 3.48
CA ALA A 321 6.33 7.34 4.28
C ALA A 321 6.41 6.34 5.44
N ILE A 322 7.08 5.18 5.26
CA ILE A 322 7.35 4.25 6.37
C ILE A 322 8.21 4.92 7.45
N ARG A 323 9.31 5.58 7.05
CA ARG A 323 10.18 6.31 8.00
C ARG A 323 9.41 7.44 8.70
N HIS A 324 8.47 8.08 8.02
CA HIS A 324 7.59 9.09 8.61
C HIS A 324 6.66 8.50 9.68
N VAL A 325 6.02 7.36 9.41
CA VAL A 325 5.22 6.62 10.41
C VAL A 325 6.08 6.22 11.61
N VAL A 326 7.33 5.79 11.39
CA VAL A 326 8.28 5.47 12.47
C VAL A 326 8.54 6.70 13.36
N ARG A 327 8.76 7.88 12.79
CA ARG A 327 8.94 9.12 13.57
C ARG A 327 7.70 9.45 14.39
N ILE A 328 6.52 9.34 13.79
CA ILE A 328 5.24 9.54 14.51
C ILE A 328 5.15 8.57 15.69
N ALA A 329 5.41 7.27 15.45
CA ALA A 329 5.31 6.25 16.49
C ALA A 329 6.31 6.47 17.65
N GLN A 330 7.52 6.96 17.36
CA GLN A 330 8.52 7.33 18.38
C GLN A 330 8.02 8.47 19.28
N ALA A 331 7.24 9.40 18.75
CA ALA A 331 6.69 10.55 19.48
C ALA A 331 5.29 10.29 20.08
N ALA A 332 4.70 9.11 19.87
CA ALA A 332 3.33 8.79 20.26
C ALA A 332 3.16 8.22 21.69
N ASP A 333 4.14 8.41 22.59
CA ASP A 333 4.19 7.90 23.97
C ASP A 333 3.74 6.44 24.14
N GLY A 334 4.15 5.55 23.23
CA GLY A 334 3.79 4.14 23.28
C GLY A 334 2.37 3.80 22.81
N PHE A 335 1.61 4.77 22.28
CA PHE A 335 0.29 4.50 21.68
C PHE A 335 0.42 3.52 20.51
N PRO A 336 -0.43 2.47 20.41
CA PRO A 336 -0.32 1.46 19.36
C PRO A 336 -0.54 2.03 17.95
N VAL A 337 0.45 1.80 17.08
CA VAL A 337 0.43 2.21 15.66
C VAL A 337 0.52 0.98 14.78
N ILE A 338 -0.54 0.68 14.03
CA ILE A 338 -0.56 -0.38 13.02
C ILE A 338 -0.06 0.18 11.69
N LEU A 339 1.11 -0.27 11.25
CA LEU A 339 1.68 0.07 9.95
C LEU A 339 1.25 -1.00 8.93
N GLN A 340 0.29 -0.65 8.09
CA GLN A 340 -0.24 -1.52 7.06
C GLN A 340 0.52 -1.30 5.76
N TRP A 341 1.52 -2.14 5.52
CA TRP A 341 2.35 -2.04 4.33
C TRP A 341 1.68 -2.72 3.12
N THR A 342 1.49 -1.97 2.05
CA THR A 342 0.98 -2.48 0.77
C THR A 342 1.87 -1.98 -0.37
N GLY A 343 2.48 -2.91 -1.11
CA GLY A 343 3.24 -2.60 -2.32
C GLY A 343 2.36 -2.40 -3.57
N GLY A 344 2.98 -2.11 -4.71
CA GLY A 344 2.33 -1.76 -5.96
C GLY A 344 1.44 -2.85 -6.57
N ARG A 345 1.62 -4.12 -6.19
CA ARG A 345 0.77 -5.25 -6.62
C ARG A 345 -0.63 -5.29 -5.96
N ALA A 346 -1.03 -4.25 -5.23
CA ALA A 346 -2.31 -4.21 -4.51
C ALA A 346 -3.49 -3.97 -5.47
N GLY A 347 -4.68 -4.46 -5.12
CA GLY A 347 -5.92 -4.11 -5.84
C GLY A 347 -6.41 -2.70 -5.50
N GLY A 348 -7.10 -2.03 -6.43
CA GLY A 348 -7.52 -0.63 -6.25
C GLY A 348 -6.32 0.32 -6.30
N HIS A 349 -6.35 1.39 -5.50
CA HIS A 349 -5.25 2.36 -5.44
C HIS A 349 -3.94 1.69 -5.04
N HIS A 350 -2.89 1.89 -5.85
CA HIS A 350 -1.58 1.29 -5.59
C HIS A 350 -0.41 2.23 -5.89
N SER A 351 0.75 1.94 -5.28
CA SER A 351 2.00 2.66 -5.52
C SER A 351 2.76 2.09 -6.73
N TYR A 352 3.87 2.75 -7.08
CA TYR A 352 4.85 2.26 -8.04
C TYR A 352 5.92 1.35 -7.41
N GLU A 353 5.82 1.10 -6.10
CA GLU A 353 6.86 0.43 -5.33
C GLU A 353 6.77 -1.10 -5.44
N ASP A 354 7.92 -1.75 -5.51
CA ASP A 354 8.01 -3.16 -5.16
C ASP A 354 7.54 -3.40 -3.71
N PHE A 355 7.01 -4.60 -3.44
CA PHE A 355 6.56 -4.96 -2.10
C PHE A 355 7.73 -5.13 -1.11
N HIS A 356 8.84 -5.73 -1.53
CA HIS A 356 9.90 -6.14 -0.62
C HIS A 356 10.89 -5.01 -0.32
N GLN A 357 11.35 -4.30 -1.35
CA GLN A 357 12.46 -3.34 -1.25
C GLN A 357 12.25 -2.26 -0.17
N PRO A 358 11.09 -1.57 -0.08
CA PRO A 358 10.88 -0.56 0.95
C PRO A 358 10.95 -1.11 2.37
N ILE A 359 10.49 -2.34 2.60
CA ILE A 359 10.57 -3.00 3.90
C ILE A 359 12.00 -3.46 4.19
N LEU A 360 12.72 -4.03 3.22
CA LEU A 360 14.14 -4.41 3.40
C LEU A 360 14.98 -3.22 3.89
N GLU A 361 14.68 -2.00 3.44
CA GLU A 361 15.38 -0.77 3.83
C GLU A 361 14.97 -0.21 5.20
N THR A 362 13.77 -0.53 5.67
CA THR A 362 13.14 0.17 6.81
C THR A 362 12.76 -0.73 7.97
N TYR A 363 12.82 -2.06 7.81
CA TYR A 363 12.42 -3.04 8.81
C TYR A 363 13.12 -2.82 10.16
N ALA A 364 14.42 -2.55 10.15
CA ALA A 364 15.18 -2.25 11.37
C ALA A 364 14.64 -0.99 12.10
N ALA A 365 14.31 0.06 11.35
CA ALA A 365 13.73 1.29 11.90
C ALA A 365 12.33 1.04 12.46
N VAL A 366 11.50 0.27 11.76
CA VAL A 366 10.18 -0.17 12.24
C VAL A 366 10.32 -0.95 13.55
N ARG A 367 11.19 -1.97 13.60
CA ARG A 367 11.40 -2.82 14.78
C ARG A 367 12.11 -2.12 15.95
N SER A 368 12.72 -0.95 15.72
CA SER A 368 13.22 -0.10 16.80
C SER A 368 12.08 0.44 17.68
N CYS A 369 10.86 0.56 17.14
CA CYS A 369 9.69 1.04 17.86
C CYS A 369 8.93 -0.12 18.52
N LYS A 370 8.66 -0.01 19.83
CA LYS A 370 7.94 -1.05 20.58
C LYS A 370 6.43 -1.03 20.33
N ASN A 371 5.87 0.12 19.98
CA ASN A 371 4.45 0.36 19.76
C ASN A 371 4.00 0.22 18.29
N VAL A 372 4.91 -0.12 17.38
CA VAL A 372 4.54 -0.38 15.98
C VAL A 372 4.19 -1.85 15.79
N VAL A 373 3.05 -2.09 15.16
CA VAL A 373 2.57 -3.39 14.68
C VAL A 373 2.67 -3.39 13.16
N LEU A 374 3.52 -4.24 12.59
CA LEU A 374 3.79 -4.29 11.16
C LEU A 374 2.93 -5.35 10.48
N VAL A 375 2.04 -4.92 9.58
CA VAL A 375 1.10 -5.80 8.87
C VAL A 375 1.41 -5.80 7.37
N ALA A 376 1.55 -6.99 6.78
CA ALA A 376 1.77 -7.16 5.34
C ALA A 376 0.43 -7.29 4.61
N GLY A 377 0.20 -6.44 3.61
CA GLY A 377 -0.91 -6.58 2.66
C GLY A 377 -0.41 -6.71 1.21
N SER A 378 -1.31 -6.58 0.24
CA SER A 378 -0.99 -6.60 -1.20
C SER A 378 -0.66 -7.99 -1.77
N GLY A 379 -1.66 -8.67 -2.35
CA GLY A 379 -1.48 -9.92 -3.11
C GLY A 379 -1.64 -11.23 -2.33
N PHE A 380 -2.02 -11.19 -1.05
CA PHE A 380 -2.20 -12.40 -0.24
C PHE A 380 -3.58 -13.04 -0.42
N GLY A 381 -3.61 -14.38 -0.47
CA GLY A 381 -4.85 -15.13 -0.71
C GLY A 381 -4.97 -16.50 -0.02
N ASP A 382 -3.86 -17.06 0.48
CA ASP A 382 -3.83 -18.37 1.15
C ASP A 382 -2.76 -18.42 2.27
N ALA A 383 -2.73 -19.53 3.01
CA ALA A 383 -1.79 -19.74 4.10
C ALA A 383 -0.35 -19.97 3.60
N ALA A 384 -0.16 -20.70 2.50
CA ALA A 384 1.17 -21.04 2.00
C ALA A 384 1.95 -19.80 1.52
N GLY A 385 1.28 -18.87 0.83
CA GLY A 385 1.85 -17.62 0.36
C GLY A 385 2.05 -16.56 1.46
N THR A 386 1.40 -16.72 2.62
CA THR A 386 1.50 -15.78 3.75
C THR A 386 2.48 -16.23 4.83
N LEU A 387 2.65 -17.55 5.02
CA LEU A 387 3.48 -18.11 6.07
C LEU A 387 4.94 -17.63 6.04
N PRO A 388 5.63 -17.55 4.88
CA PRO A 388 7.00 -17.03 4.83
C PRO A 388 7.13 -15.59 5.33
N TYR A 389 6.06 -14.80 5.22
CA TYR A 389 6.02 -13.41 5.73
C TYR A 389 5.79 -13.38 7.24
N MET A 390 4.93 -14.24 7.76
CA MET A 390 4.74 -14.40 9.20
C MET A 390 6.02 -14.90 9.88
N THR A 391 6.69 -15.92 9.33
CA THR A 391 7.93 -16.48 9.90
C THR A 391 9.17 -15.62 9.64
N GLY A 392 9.09 -14.71 8.65
CA GLY A 392 10.21 -13.88 8.23
C GLY A 392 11.16 -14.55 7.24
N GLU A 393 10.92 -15.80 6.84
CA GLU A 393 11.77 -16.53 5.89
C GLU A 393 11.92 -15.81 4.54
N TRP A 394 10.91 -15.04 4.12
CA TRP A 394 10.90 -14.30 2.87
C TRP A 394 12.13 -13.40 2.64
N SER A 395 12.74 -12.88 3.71
CA SER A 395 13.86 -11.93 3.61
C SER A 395 15.22 -12.63 3.42
N THR A 396 15.29 -13.94 3.72
CA THR A 396 16.54 -14.72 3.64
C THR A 396 17.07 -14.85 2.22
N ARG A 397 16.16 -14.94 1.23
CA ARG A 397 16.51 -14.92 -0.21
C ARG A 397 17.18 -13.63 -0.66
N PHE A 398 17.06 -12.55 0.13
CA PHE A 398 17.71 -11.26 -0.10
C PHE A 398 18.97 -11.07 0.76
N GLY A 399 19.51 -12.14 1.36
CA GLY A 399 20.71 -12.10 2.22
C GLY A 399 20.48 -11.43 3.57
N ARG A 400 19.23 -11.19 3.99
CA ARG A 400 18.89 -10.54 5.26
C ARG A 400 18.55 -11.56 6.34
N ALA A 401 18.58 -11.12 7.60
CA ALA A 401 18.01 -11.87 8.72
C ALA A 401 16.50 -12.12 8.49
N PRO A 402 15.90 -13.16 9.09
CA PRO A 402 14.45 -13.34 9.04
C PRO A 402 13.70 -12.09 9.51
N MET A 403 12.70 -11.65 8.75
CA MET A 403 11.91 -10.44 9.02
C MET A 403 10.42 -10.75 9.23
N PRO A 404 10.01 -11.32 10.38
CA PRO A 404 8.61 -11.64 10.67
C PRO A 404 7.68 -10.44 10.53
N PHE A 405 6.51 -10.61 9.93
CA PHE A 405 5.40 -9.66 10.03
C PHE A 405 4.51 -10.03 11.21
N ASP A 406 3.87 -9.03 11.83
CA ASP A 406 2.98 -9.24 12.96
C ASP A 406 1.59 -9.73 12.51
N GLY A 407 1.23 -9.54 11.25
CA GLY A 407 -0.01 -10.06 10.68
C GLY A 407 -0.16 -9.80 9.19
N ILE A 408 -1.28 -10.29 8.65
CA ILE A 408 -1.61 -10.27 7.23
C ILE A 408 -2.90 -9.49 6.99
N LEU A 409 -2.89 -8.64 5.98
CA LEU A 409 -4.05 -7.88 5.53
C LEU A 409 -4.57 -8.44 4.19
N LEU A 410 -5.86 -8.77 4.17
CA LEU A 410 -6.56 -9.23 2.97
C LEU A 410 -7.41 -8.10 2.38
N GLY A 411 -7.18 -7.84 1.10
CA GLY A 411 -7.97 -6.93 0.27
C GLY A 411 -8.84 -7.72 -0.71
N SER A 412 -8.41 -7.83 -1.97
CA SER A 412 -9.17 -8.44 -3.07
C SER A 412 -9.72 -9.84 -2.78
N ARG A 413 -9.02 -10.62 -1.95
CA ARG A 413 -9.42 -12.00 -1.58
C ARG A 413 -10.83 -12.10 -1.00
N ILE A 414 -11.29 -11.09 -0.25
CA ILE A 414 -12.60 -11.11 0.42
C ILE A 414 -13.74 -10.65 -0.51
N MET A 415 -13.44 -10.10 -1.68
CA MET A 415 -14.45 -9.56 -2.60
C MET A 415 -15.42 -10.63 -3.13
N VAL A 416 -15.02 -11.90 -3.09
CA VAL A 416 -15.81 -13.06 -3.53
C VAL A 416 -16.50 -13.79 -2.37
N ALA A 417 -16.33 -13.33 -1.13
CA ALA A 417 -17.04 -13.90 0.02
C ALA A 417 -18.55 -13.84 -0.19
N LYS A 418 -19.30 -14.79 0.36
CA LYS A 418 -20.76 -14.87 0.21
C LYS A 418 -21.44 -13.60 0.72
N GLU A 419 -20.96 -13.09 1.84
CA GLU A 419 -21.45 -11.92 2.59
C GLU A 419 -21.08 -10.59 1.91
N ALA A 420 -20.11 -10.59 0.99
CA ALA A 420 -19.75 -9.40 0.23
C ALA A 420 -20.87 -9.02 -0.75
N ALA A 421 -21.18 -7.73 -0.83
CA ALA A 421 -22.24 -7.19 -1.70
C ALA A 421 -21.83 -7.12 -3.19
N THR A 422 -20.64 -7.61 -3.55
CA THR A 422 -20.21 -7.79 -4.93
C THR A 422 -21.26 -8.63 -5.68
N SER A 423 -21.69 -8.16 -6.85
CA SER A 423 -22.68 -8.89 -7.66
C SER A 423 -22.14 -10.27 -8.08
N LEU A 424 -23.02 -11.27 -8.21
CA LEU A 424 -22.61 -12.65 -8.50
C LEU A 424 -21.73 -12.76 -9.76
N ALA A 425 -22.15 -12.16 -10.88
CA ALA A 425 -21.37 -12.15 -12.11
C ALA A 425 -19.99 -11.46 -11.95
N ALA A 426 -19.89 -10.45 -11.08
CA ALA A 426 -18.61 -9.83 -10.76
C ALA A 426 -17.73 -10.74 -9.91
N LYS A 427 -18.31 -11.53 -8.98
CA LYS A 427 -17.57 -12.56 -8.23
C LYS A 427 -17.02 -13.64 -9.17
N GLU A 428 -17.84 -14.11 -10.11
CA GLU A 428 -17.43 -15.09 -11.12
C GLU A 428 -16.28 -14.57 -11.99
N LEU A 429 -16.36 -13.30 -12.42
CA LEU A 429 -15.27 -12.66 -13.16
C LEU A 429 -13.98 -12.54 -12.34
N ILE A 430 -14.06 -12.19 -11.04
CA ILE A 430 -12.89 -12.16 -10.15
C ILE A 430 -12.27 -13.55 -10.00
N VAL A 431 -13.09 -14.60 -9.87
CA VAL A 431 -12.61 -15.99 -9.77
C VAL A 431 -11.99 -16.47 -11.07
N ALA A 432 -12.50 -16.03 -12.23
CA ALA A 432 -11.96 -16.38 -13.53
C ALA A 432 -10.62 -15.68 -13.85
N ALA A 433 -10.29 -14.59 -13.17
CA ALA A 433 -9.01 -13.90 -13.34
C ALA A 433 -7.86 -14.76 -12.80
N ALA A 434 -6.96 -15.17 -13.69
CA ALA A 434 -5.85 -16.09 -13.36
C ALA A 434 -4.85 -15.51 -12.34
N GLY A 435 -4.76 -14.17 -12.24
CA GLY A 435 -3.75 -13.49 -11.43
C GLY A 435 -2.37 -13.48 -12.10
N LEU A 436 -1.39 -12.94 -11.39
CA LEU A 436 -0.01 -12.82 -11.83
C LEU A 436 0.96 -13.17 -10.70
N PRO A 437 2.15 -13.70 -11.02
CA PRO A 437 3.23 -13.79 -10.04
C PRO A 437 3.78 -12.40 -9.70
N ASP A 438 4.48 -12.32 -8.58
CA ASP A 438 5.12 -11.10 -8.09
C ASP A 438 6.16 -10.51 -9.04
N SER A 439 6.79 -11.32 -9.89
CA SER A 439 7.77 -10.84 -10.88
C SER A 439 7.15 -10.10 -12.07
N GLU A 440 5.82 -10.16 -12.23
CA GLU A 440 5.14 -9.67 -13.44
C GLU A 440 4.04 -8.65 -13.13
N TRP A 441 3.83 -8.27 -11.87
CA TRP A 441 2.68 -7.43 -11.49
C TRP A 441 2.69 -6.05 -12.16
N ASP A 442 3.85 -5.50 -12.49
CA ASP A 442 4.01 -4.18 -13.09
C ASP A 442 3.81 -4.19 -14.62
N THR A 443 3.67 -5.37 -15.23
CA THR A 443 3.31 -5.49 -16.65
C THR A 443 1.88 -4.99 -16.92
N THR A 444 1.05 -4.86 -15.87
CA THR A 444 -0.31 -4.30 -15.90
C THR A 444 -0.36 -2.82 -16.28
N TYR A 445 0.75 -2.08 -16.10
CA TYR A 445 0.89 -0.69 -16.55
C TYR A 445 0.70 -0.58 -18.06
N ASP A 446 1.28 -1.52 -18.81
CA ASP A 446 1.36 -1.44 -20.26
C ASP A 446 0.10 -2.07 -20.89
N SER A 447 -0.32 -3.26 -20.42
CA SER A 447 -1.42 -4.03 -21.02
C SER A 447 -2.19 -4.83 -19.97
N ALA A 448 -3.35 -5.37 -20.34
CA ALA A 448 -4.07 -6.26 -19.45
C ALA A 448 -3.35 -7.62 -19.34
N ARG A 449 -3.22 -8.13 -18.11
CA ARG A 449 -2.44 -9.31 -17.74
C ARG A 449 -3.10 -10.01 -16.56
N GLY A 450 -3.22 -11.33 -16.63
CA GLY A 450 -3.83 -12.13 -15.56
C GLY A 450 -5.29 -11.80 -15.24
N GLY A 451 -6.00 -11.11 -16.15
CA GLY A 451 -7.36 -10.59 -15.95
C GLY A 451 -7.43 -9.21 -15.26
N PHE A 452 -6.30 -8.50 -15.16
CA PHE A 452 -6.22 -7.17 -14.55
C PHE A 452 -5.46 -6.18 -15.41
N MET A 453 -5.65 -4.89 -15.16
CA MET A 453 -4.90 -3.80 -15.78
C MET A 453 -4.81 -2.60 -14.85
N THR A 454 -3.77 -1.78 -15.02
CA THR A 454 -3.69 -0.48 -14.35
C THR A 454 -4.40 0.59 -15.17
N VAL A 455 -5.24 1.38 -14.49
CA VAL A 455 -5.89 2.58 -15.02
C VAL A 455 -5.60 3.78 -14.11
N MET A 456 -5.73 5.00 -14.64
CA MET A 456 -5.52 6.22 -13.87
C MET A 456 -6.86 6.77 -13.35
N SER A 457 -6.89 7.19 -12.09
CA SER A 457 -8.04 7.88 -11.50
C SER A 457 -8.14 9.33 -11.99
N GLU A 458 -9.26 9.98 -11.69
CA GLU A 458 -9.47 11.41 -11.98
C GLU A 458 -8.47 12.33 -11.25
N TYR A 459 -7.86 11.84 -10.17
CA TYR A 459 -6.86 12.56 -9.37
C TYR A 459 -5.41 12.21 -9.75
N GLY A 460 -5.20 11.39 -10.79
CA GLY A 460 -3.86 11.01 -11.27
C GLY A 460 -3.24 9.83 -10.53
N GLU A 461 -4.02 9.11 -9.72
CA GLU A 461 -3.55 7.94 -8.96
C GLU A 461 -3.74 6.65 -9.76
N LEU A 462 -2.87 5.68 -9.55
CA LEU A 462 -2.97 4.38 -10.21
C LEU A 462 -4.00 3.49 -9.53
N ASN A 463 -4.78 2.77 -10.32
CA ASN A 463 -5.73 1.78 -9.86
C ASN A 463 -5.59 0.46 -10.62
N HIS A 464 -5.44 -0.65 -9.90
CA HIS A 464 -5.64 -1.98 -10.46
C HIS A 464 -7.13 -2.30 -10.52
N ALA A 465 -7.62 -2.58 -11.72
CA ALA A 465 -8.99 -2.98 -12.00
C ALA A 465 -9.02 -4.28 -12.81
N LEU A 466 -10.14 -5.00 -12.75
CA LEU A 466 -10.38 -6.15 -13.63
C LEU A 466 -10.39 -5.72 -15.08
N GLU A 467 -9.86 -6.57 -15.96
CA GLU A 467 -9.94 -6.39 -17.40
C GLU A 467 -11.40 -6.57 -17.87
N THR A 468 -12.06 -5.45 -18.12
CA THR A 468 -13.41 -5.38 -18.69
C THR A 468 -13.40 -4.44 -19.88
N ARG A 469 -14.45 -4.51 -20.71
CA ARG A 469 -14.62 -3.55 -21.81
C ARG A 469 -14.61 -2.09 -21.32
N ALA A 470 -15.21 -1.85 -20.15
CA ALA A 470 -15.24 -0.54 -19.51
C ALA A 470 -13.84 -0.02 -19.12
N THR A 471 -13.02 -0.86 -18.48
CA THR A 471 -11.67 -0.46 -18.06
C THR A 471 -10.74 -0.28 -19.24
N SER A 472 -10.87 -1.10 -20.29
CA SER A 472 -10.15 -0.93 -21.55
C SER A 472 -10.53 0.39 -22.22
N PHE A 473 -11.82 0.73 -22.26
CA PHE A 473 -12.29 2.04 -22.74
C PHE A 473 -11.72 3.22 -21.95
N VAL A 474 -11.71 3.16 -20.62
CA VAL A 474 -11.11 4.21 -19.79
C VAL A 474 -9.62 4.36 -20.06
N LYS A 475 -8.88 3.26 -20.21
CA LYS A 475 -7.45 3.31 -20.52
C LYS A 475 -7.19 3.92 -21.90
N ASP A 476 -7.96 3.52 -22.90
CA ASP A 476 -7.86 4.09 -24.25
C ASP A 476 -8.16 5.59 -24.24
N LEU A 477 -9.29 6.00 -23.62
CA LEU A 477 -9.70 7.39 -23.51
C LEU A 477 -8.66 8.24 -22.76
N HIS A 478 -8.04 7.67 -21.72
CA HIS A 478 -6.96 8.35 -21.02
C HIS A 478 -5.76 8.57 -21.92
N ARG A 479 -5.30 7.54 -22.63
CA ARG A 479 -4.14 7.62 -23.52
C ARG A 479 -4.37 8.58 -24.69
N THR A 480 -5.56 8.58 -25.27
CA THR A 480 -5.84 9.37 -26.49
C THR A 480 -6.25 10.80 -26.17
N VAL A 481 -6.97 11.03 -25.07
CA VAL A 481 -7.53 12.34 -24.72
C VAL A 481 -7.03 12.84 -23.37
N LEU A 482 -7.28 12.12 -22.28
CA LEU A 482 -7.16 12.71 -20.94
C LEU A 482 -5.71 12.94 -20.47
N SER A 483 -4.73 12.28 -21.09
CA SER A 483 -3.30 12.51 -20.86
C SER A 483 -2.74 13.74 -21.60
N GLN A 484 -3.50 14.27 -22.56
CA GLN A 484 -3.10 15.46 -23.32
C GLN A 484 -3.36 16.74 -22.52
N PRO A 485 -2.68 17.87 -22.85
CA PRO A 485 -2.94 19.16 -22.22
C PRO A 485 -4.43 19.52 -22.21
N ARG A 486 -4.91 20.11 -21.12
CA ARG A 486 -6.35 20.45 -20.94
C ARG A 486 -6.92 21.32 -22.07
N THR A 487 -6.08 22.12 -22.72
CA THR A 487 -6.42 22.97 -23.87
C THR A 487 -6.78 22.18 -25.12
N ASP A 488 -6.22 20.98 -25.28
CA ASP A 488 -6.30 20.18 -26.51
C ASP A 488 -7.43 19.14 -26.40
N GLN A 489 -7.82 18.78 -25.17
CA GLN A 489 -8.85 17.79 -24.89
C GLN A 489 -10.19 18.07 -25.60
N PRO A 490 -10.73 19.32 -25.63
CA PRO A 490 -12.00 19.58 -26.32
C PRO A 490 -11.97 19.25 -27.81
N ALA A 491 -10.88 19.59 -28.51
CA ALA A 491 -10.74 19.31 -29.94
C ALA A 491 -10.63 17.80 -30.20
N LEU A 492 -9.91 17.07 -29.35
CA LEU A 492 -9.80 15.61 -29.42
C LEU A 492 -11.14 14.92 -29.13
N LEU A 493 -11.88 15.37 -28.11
CA LEU A 493 -13.22 14.87 -27.82
C LEU A 493 -14.16 15.07 -29.01
N TRP A 494 -14.06 16.21 -29.70
CA TRP A 494 -14.88 16.49 -30.88
C TRP A 494 -14.50 15.60 -32.07
N THR A 495 -13.20 15.41 -32.30
CA THR A 495 -12.67 14.54 -33.35
C THR A 495 -13.12 13.08 -33.19
N HIS A 496 -13.12 12.58 -31.94
CA HIS A 496 -13.49 11.21 -31.61
C HIS A 496 -14.93 11.04 -31.10
N LYS A 497 -15.79 12.06 -31.23
CA LYS A 497 -17.12 12.10 -30.59
C LYS A 497 -17.95 10.84 -30.83
N ASN A 498 -18.12 10.45 -32.10
CA ASN A 498 -18.95 9.32 -32.48
C ASN A 498 -18.41 7.99 -31.94
N GLU A 499 -17.09 7.80 -31.96
CA GLU A 499 -16.41 6.61 -31.42
C GLU A 499 -16.60 6.53 -29.89
N ILE A 500 -16.38 7.66 -29.20
CA ILE A 500 -16.56 7.76 -27.74
C ILE A 500 -18.00 7.44 -27.37
N ILE A 501 -18.99 8.04 -28.05
CA ILE A 501 -20.40 7.80 -27.79
C ILE A 501 -20.78 6.33 -28.02
N ALA A 502 -20.28 5.73 -29.11
CA ALA A 502 -20.51 4.31 -29.39
C ALA A 502 -19.98 3.42 -28.26
N ARG A 503 -18.74 3.66 -27.80
CA ARG A 503 -18.13 2.91 -26.70
C ARG A 503 -18.75 3.19 -25.33
N LEU A 504 -19.21 4.42 -25.06
CA LEU A 504 -19.97 4.72 -23.85
C LEU A 504 -21.24 3.86 -23.78
N ASN A 505 -21.95 3.73 -24.89
CA ASN A 505 -23.18 2.94 -24.96
C ASN A 505 -22.95 1.43 -24.94
N SER A 506 -21.88 0.94 -25.58
CA SER A 506 -21.62 -0.51 -25.66
C SER A 506 -20.87 -1.05 -24.45
N ASP A 507 -19.83 -0.34 -23.98
CA ASP A 507 -18.77 -0.88 -23.14
C ASP A 507 -18.74 -0.31 -21.72
N TYR A 508 -19.25 0.91 -21.52
CA TYR A 508 -19.11 1.63 -20.26
C TYR A 508 -20.39 1.61 -19.41
N MET A 509 -20.23 1.72 -18.09
CA MET A 509 -21.37 1.69 -17.15
C MET A 509 -22.18 2.99 -17.13
N ARG A 510 -21.71 4.06 -17.79
CA ARG A 510 -22.42 5.33 -17.95
C ARG A 510 -22.61 5.59 -19.46
N PRO A 511 -23.77 5.22 -20.03
CA PRO A 511 -24.02 5.42 -21.45
C PRO A 511 -24.13 6.91 -21.79
N TRP A 512 -24.08 7.20 -23.09
CA TRP A 512 -24.50 8.49 -23.61
C TRP A 512 -26.00 8.68 -23.33
N PHE A 513 -26.36 9.86 -22.83
CA PHE A 513 -27.74 10.14 -22.46
C PHE A 513 -28.64 10.22 -23.69
N GLY A 514 -28.22 10.98 -24.70
CA GLY A 514 -29.01 11.32 -25.87
C GLY A 514 -29.48 10.12 -26.70
N LYS A 515 -30.78 9.84 -26.65
CA LYS A 515 -31.41 8.69 -27.33
C LYS A 515 -32.86 8.99 -27.68
N LYS A 516 -33.20 8.86 -28.97
CA LYS A 516 -34.57 8.95 -29.49
C LYS A 516 -35.42 7.75 -29.07
N ALA A 517 -36.75 7.91 -29.13
CA ALA A 517 -37.69 6.82 -28.87
C ALA A 517 -37.48 5.60 -29.80
N ASP A 518 -37.01 5.82 -31.03
CA ASP A 518 -36.67 4.78 -32.00
C ASP A 518 -35.28 4.14 -31.78
N GLY A 519 -34.54 4.60 -30.76
CA GLY A 519 -33.21 4.10 -30.40
C GLY A 519 -32.04 4.82 -31.08
N ARG A 520 -32.28 5.79 -31.98
CA ARG A 520 -31.19 6.58 -32.57
C ARG A 520 -30.47 7.39 -31.50
N VAL A 521 -29.14 7.41 -31.60
CA VAL A 521 -28.25 8.21 -30.76
C VAL A 521 -28.24 9.64 -31.28
N VAL A 522 -28.49 10.61 -30.41
CA VAL A 522 -28.59 12.04 -30.74
C VAL A 522 -27.94 12.88 -29.64
N ASP A 523 -27.73 14.18 -29.86
CA ASP A 523 -27.34 15.09 -28.79
C ASP A 523 -28.55 15.47 -27.91
N LEU A 524 -28.30 16.07 -26.75
CA LEU A 524 -29.33 16.40 -25.77
C LEU A 524 -30.34 17.41 -26.35
N GLU A 525 -29.86 18.41 -27.08
CA GLU A 525 -30.67 19.43 -27.78
C GLU A 525 -31.62 18.85 -28.83
N ASP A 526 -31.31 17.66 -29.35
CA ASP A 526 -32.14 16.98 -30.33
C ASP A 526 -33.19 16.09 -29.69
N MET A 527 -33.28 15.97 -28.36
CA MET A 527 -34.31 15.19 -27.67
C MET A 527 -35.57 16.01 -27.43
N THR A 528 -36.73 15.34 -27.40
CA THR A 528 -37.98 15.95 -26.89
C THR A 528 -38.05 15.85 -25.37
N TYR A 529 -38.96 16.61 -24.75
CA TYR A 529 -39.19 16.52 -23.29
C TYR A 529 -39.60 15.10 -22.87
N THR A 530 -40.49 14.46 -23.63
CA THR A 530 -40.89 13.07 -23.42
C THR A 530 -39.70 12.11 -23.48
N GLU A 531 -38.82 12.27 -24.48
CA GLU A 531 -37.63 11.43 -24.63
C GLU A 531 -36.65 11.63 -23.46
N ALA A 532 -36.40 12.87 -23.06
CA ALA A 532 -35.47 13.19 -21.98
C ALA A 532 -35.98 12.68 -20.62
N ILE A 533 -37.25 12.92 -20.29
CA ILE A 533 -37.87 12.42 -19.05
C ILE A 533 -37.90 10.89 -19.04
N GLY A 534 -38.30 10.27 -20.15
CA GLY A 534 -38.31 8.81 -20.29
C GLY A 534 -36.91 8.19 -20.10
N ARG A 535 -35.89 8.79 -20.72
CA ARG A 535 -34.49 8.36 -20.62
C ARG A 535 -33.93 8.54 -19.22
N MET A 536 -34.29 9.62 -18.53
CA MET A 536 -33.96 9.83 -17.13
C MET A 536 -34.49 8.68 -16.25
N VAL A 537 -35.77 8.31 -16.42
CA VAL A 537 -36.39 7.20 -15.68
C VAL A 537 -35.71 5.87 -16.05
N GLU A 538 -35.48 5.60 -17.34
CA GLU A 538 -34.83 4.39 -17.85
C GLU A 538 -33.47 4.14 -17.16
N LEU A 539 -32.66 5.19 -16.98
CA LEU A 539 -31.29 5.07 -16.48
C LEU A 539 -31.17 5.21 -14.96
N MET A 540 -32.17 5.79 -14.28
CA MET A 540 -32.10 6.07 -12.84
C MET A 540 -33.05 5.21 -11.98
N TYR A 541 -34.01 4.51 -12.60
CA TYR A 541 -34.96 3.62 -11.95
C TYR A 541 -34.73 2.16 -12.31
N VAL A 542 -34.56 1.30 -11.31
CA VAL A 542 -34.34 -0.14 -11.47
C VAL A 542 -35.68 -0.86 -11.48
N LYS A 543 -36.28 -1.00 -12.68
CA LYS A 543 -37.64 -1.53 -12.88
C LYS A 543 -37.92 -2.85 -12.16
N HIS A 544 -37.02 -3.84 -12.30
CA HIS A 544 -37.21 -5.17 -11.70
C HIS A 544 -37.09 -5.20 -10.16
N GLN A 545 -36.54 -4.14 -9.55
CA GLN A 545 -36.48 -3.97 -8.09
C GLN A 545 -37.45 -2.89 -7.60
N GLN A 546 -38.23 -2.30 -8.49
CA GLN A 546 -39.16 -1.21 -8.24
C GLN A 546 -38.59 -0.07 -7.38
N ARG A 547 -37.31 0.29 -7.59
CA ARG A 547 -36.62 1.32 -6.79
C ARG A 547 -35.75 2.25 -7.63
N TRP A 548 -35.51 3.45 -7.12
CA TRP A 548 -34.49 4.35 -7.66
C TRP A 548 -33.08 3.88 -7.27
N ILE A 549 -32.10 4.21 -8.11
CA ILE A 549 -30.68 4.01 -7.77
C ILE A 549 -30.32 4.83 -6.53
N HIS A 550 -30.83 6.06 -6.43
CA HIS A 550 -30.68 6.92 -5.27
C HIS A 550 -31.82 7.94 -5.15
N ARG A 551 -32.15 8.39 -3.93
CA ARG A 551 -33.23 9.36 -3.70
C ARG A 551 -33.00 10.70 -4.42
N SER A 552 -31.75 11.14 -4.55
CA SER A 552 -31.43 12.37 -5.29
C SER A 552 -31.77 12.29 -6.77
N HIS A 553 -31.74 11.09 -7.38
CA HIS A 553 -32.12 10.90 -8.78
C HIS A 553 -33.63 11.06 -8.96
N CYS A 554 -34.44 10.48 -8.07
CA CYS A 554 -35.88 10.70 -8.03
C CYS A 554 -36.21 12.21 -7.98
N ARG A 555 -35.57 12.95 -7.07
CA ARG A 555 -35.73 14.42 -6.97
C ARG A 555 -35.33 15.14 -8.25
N ALA A 556 -34.23 14.73 -8.89
CA ALA A 556 -33.78 15.34 -10.14
C ALA A 556 -34.79 15.13 -11.27
N VAL A 557 -35.38 13.93 -11.38
CA VAL A 557 -36.43 13.66 -12.37
C VAL A 557 -37.65 14.55 -12.14
N LEU A 558 -38.13 14.64 -10.90
CA LEU A 558 -39.29 15.48 -10.56
C LEU A 558 -39.02 16.97 -10.82
N GLU A 559 -37.81 17.45 -10.57
CA GLU A 559 -37.43 18.83 -10.82
C GLU A 559 -37.35 19.15 -12.32
N PHE A 560 -36.82 18.23 -13.13
CA PHE A 560 -36.82 18.37 -14.59
C PHE A 560 -38.23 18.29 -15.16
N ILE A 561 -39.08 17.44 -14.59
CA ILE A 561 -40.51 17.37 -14.92
C ILE A 561 -41.20 18.70 -14.59
N SER A 562 -40.97 19.26 -13.40
CA SER A 562 -41.51 20.57 -13.01
C SER A 562 -41.09 21.66 -13.99
N ARG A 563 -39.83 21.65 -14.41
CA ARG A 563 -39.32 22.56 -15.45
C ARG A 563 -40.03 22.37 -16.79
N ALA A 564 -40.27 21.13 -17.22
CA ALA A 564 -41.00 20.82 -18.44
C ALA A 564 -42.46 21.31 -18.36
N VAL A 565 -43.15 21.12 -17.24
CA VAL A 565 -44.52 21.61 -17.04
C VAL A 565 -44.56 23.13 -17.11
N CYS A 566 -43.65 23.85 -16.44
CA CYS A 566 -43.58 25.31 -16.54
C CYS A 566 -43.34 25.82 -17.97
N ARG A 567 -42.69 25.01 -18.82
CA ARG A 567 -42.48 25.35 -20.24
C ARG A 567 -43.72 25.10 -21.08
N LEU A 568 -44.46 24.03 -20.80
CA LEU A 568 -45.53 23.51 -21.63
C LEU A 568 -46.92 24.05 -21.23
N ALA A 569 -47.08 24.50 -19.99
CA ALA A 569 -48.33 25.09 -19.52
C ALA A 569 -48.61 26.43 -20.22
N GLN A 570 -49.86 26.59 -20.70
CA GLN A 570 -50.31 27.80 -21.39
C GLN A 570 -50.81 28.89 -20.42
N GLU A 571 -51.24 28.50 -19.22
CA GLU A 571 -51.67 29.39 -18.14
C GLU A 571 -50.84 29.13 -16.87
N ALA A 572 -50.81 30.10 -15.95
CA ALA A 572 -50.09 29.97 -14.68
C ALA A 572 -50.77 28.91 -13.79
N THR A 573 -50.35 27.66 -13.92
CA THR A 573 -50.74 26.56 -13.03
C THR A 573 -49.87 26.54 -11.78
N ASP A 574 -50.50 26.47 -10.61
CA ASP A 574 -49.83 26.20 -9.33
C ASP A 574 -49.40 24.73 -9.34
N VAL A 575 -48.12 24.48 -9.67
CA VAL A 575 -47.60 23.13 -9.84
C VAL A 575 -47.43 22.50 -8.46
N GLY A 576 -48.51 21.92 -7.92
CA GLY A 576 -48.59 21.23 -6.62
C GLY A 576 -47.74 19.96 -6.49
N ILE A 577 -46.60 19.88 -7.18
CA ILE A 577 -45.67 18.74 -7.24
C ILE A 577 -45.10 18.40 -5.85
N ALA A 578 -44.96 19.40 -4.98
CA ALA A 578 -44.45 19.21 -3.63
C ALA A 578 -45.33 18.29 -2.77
N ILE A 579 -46.64 18.17 -3.07
CA ILE A 579 -47.60 17.41 -2.26
C ILE A 579 -47.71 15.93 -2.74
N GLU A 580 -47.39 15.63 -4.00
CA GLU A 580 -47.38 14.25 -4.54
C GLU A 580 -46.06 13.49 -4.32
N PHE A 581 -45.00 14.16 -3.85
CA PHE A 581 -43.67 13.58 -3.59
C PHE A 581 -43.71 12.27 -2.76
N ASP A 582 -44.71 12.12 -1.89
CA ASP A 582 -44.84 11.00 -0.95
C ASP A 582 -45.84 9.91 -1.40
N LYS A 583 -46.63 10.13 -2.48
CA LYS A 583 -47.83 9.31 -2.76
C LYS A 583 -47.84 8.54 -4.08
N ALA A 584 -47.01 8.87 -5.08
CA ALA A 584 -46.96 8.15 -6.36
C ALA A 584 -45.53 7.78 -6.79
N ALA A 585 -45.36 6.65 -7.47
CA ALA A 585 -44.09 6.30 -8.07
C ALA A 585 -43.82 7.26 -9.26
N PRO A 586 -42.70 8.01 -9.29
CA PRO A 586 -42.46 8.98 -10.36
C PRO A 586 -42.45 8.42 -11.80
N PRO A 587 -42.22 7.12 -12.09
CA PRO A 587 -42.46 6.56 -13.43
C PRO A 587 -43.92 6.71 -13.89
N ASP A 588 -44.89 6.57 -12.99
CA ASP A 588 -46.31 6.72 -13.28
C ASP A 588 -46.68 8.21 -13.41
N TYR A 589 -45.99 9.08 -12.68
CA TYR A 589 -46.14 10.52 -12.80
C TYR A 589 -45.59 11.05 -14.12
N ALA A 590 -44.39 10.60 -14.51
CA ALA A 590 -43.80 10.92 -15.81
C ALA A 590 -44.74 10.51 -16.96
N SER A 591 -45.32 9.30 -16.88
CA SER A 591 -46.27 8.81 -17.90
C SER A 591 -47.54 9.66 -17.95
N ARG A 592 -48.16 9.95 -16.80
CA ARG A 592 -49.37 10.79 -16.72
C ARG A 592 -49.15 12.21 -17.24
N LEU A 593 -48.00 12.82 -16.94
CA LEU A 593 -47.71 14.16 -17.44
C LEU A 593 -47.42 14.19 -18.95
N ILE A 594 -46.83 13.14 -19.50
CA ILE A 594 -46.67 13.04 -20.96
C ILE A 594 -48.05 12.95 -21.64
N GLU A 595 -49.03 12.29 -21.01
CA GLU A 595 -50.42 12.25 -21.49
C GLU A 595 -51.12 13.60 -21.37
N GLU A 596 -50.90 14.32 -20.26
CA GLU A 596 -51.52 15.64 -19.99
C GLU A 596 -50.94 16.76 -20.86
N TYR A 597 -49.66 16.67 -21.26
CA TYR A 597 -48.99 17.66 -22.11
C TYR A 597 -48.48 17.03 -23.42
N PRO A 598 -49.35 16.74 -24.41
CA PRO A 598 -48.97 16.07 -25.67
C PRO A 598 -47.86 16.79 -26.46
N ALA A 599 -47.74 18.11 -26.31
CA ALA A 599 -46.67 18.90 -26.93
C ALA A 599 -45.26 18.47 -26.48
N ALA A 600 -45.12 17.84 -25.30
CA ALA A 600 -43.85 17.29 -24.80
C ALA A 600 -43.25 16.23 -25.74
N ALA A 601 -44.09 15.54 -26.52
CA ALA A 601 -43.68 14.47 -27.42
C ALA A 601 -43.09 14.97 -28.74
N THR A 602 -43.40 16.22 -29.13
CA THR A 602 -42.96 16.80 -30.41
C THR A 602 -41.98 17.96 -30.23
N LEU A 603 -42.04 18.68 -29.11
CA LEU A 603 -41.18 19.83 -28.85
C LEU A 603 -39.80 19.35 -28.38
N LEU A 604 -38.76 19.79 -29.09
CA LEU A 604 -37.37 19.62 -28.66
C LEU A 604 -37.08 20.42 -27.39
N LEU A 605 -36.08 19.98 -26.62
CA LEU A 605 -35.62 20.75 -25.46
C LEU A 605 -35.20 22.15 -25.90
N ALA A 606 -35.70 23.17 -25.18
CA ALA A 606 -35.26 24.54 -25.42
C ALA A 606 -33.82 24.69 -24.92
N SER A 607 -33.05 25.60 -25.53
CA SER A 607 -31.63 25.82 -25.19
C SER A 607 -31.42 26.13 -23.70
N GLU A 608 -32.33 26.88 -23.07
CA GLU A 608 -32.28 27.16 -21.63
C GLU A 608 -32.51 25.91 -20.78
N ASP A 609 -33.30 24.97 -21.29
CA ASP A 609 -33.68 23.74 -20.59
C ASP A 609 -32.61 22.64 -20.76
N VAL A 610 -31.89 22.64 -21.88
CA VAL A 610 -30.63 21.90 -22.05
C VAL A 610 -29.59 22.38 -21.04
N GLN A 611 -29.38 23.70 -20.93
CA GLN A 611 -28.46 24.28 -19.93
C GLN A 611 -28.89 23.95 -18.50
N PHE A 612 -30.19 24.05 -18.21
CA PHE A 612 -30.75 23.65 -16.92
C PHE A 612 -30.47 22.18 -16.61
N PHE A 613 -30.67 21.27 -17.57
CA PHE A 613 -30.40 19.84 -17.40
C PHE A 613 -28.92 19.56 -17.10
N VAL A 614 -28.00 20.19 -17.85
CA VAL A 614 -26.55 20.05 -17.60
C VAL A 614 -26.16 20.63 -16.24
N ALA A 615 -26.76 21.75 -15.83
CA ALA A 615 -26.55 22.35 -14.51
C ALA A 615 -27.08 21.45 -13.38
N LEU A 616 -28.25 20.84 -13.59
CA LEU A 616 -28.85 19.85 -12.69
C LEU A 616 -27.91 18.64 -12.49
N CYS A 617 -27.30 18.14 -13.59
CA CYS A 617 -26.34 17.04 -13.55
C CYS A 617 -25.04 17.36 -12.78
N LYS A 618 -24.69 18.64 -12.64
CA LYS A 618 -23.47 19.12 -11.95
C LYS A 618 -23.75 19.60 -10.51
N ARG A 619 -24.99 19.52 -10.05
CA ARG A 619 -25.39 20.08 -8.74
C ARG A 619 -24.75 19.32 -7.58
N ARG A 620 -24.21 20.05 -6.60
CA ARG A 620 -23.64 19.50 -5.37
C ARG A 620 -24.69 18.82 -4.50
N GLY A 621 -24.27 17.86 -3.67
CA GLY A 621 -25.15 17.14 -2.75
C GLY A 621 -26.03 16.07 -3.42
N GLN A 622 -25.72 15.69 -4.65
CA GLN A 622 -26.41 14.63 -5.37
C GLN A 622 -25.48 13.48 -5.72
N LYS A 623 -26.04 12.27 -5.80
CA LYS A 623 -25.33 11.15 -6.38
C LYS A 623 -25.06 11.46 -7.87
N PRO A 624 -23.81 11.30 -8.35
CA PRO A 624 -23.49 11.48 -9.76
C PRO A 624 -24.44 10.69 -10.67
N PHE A 625 -24.82 11.28 -11.79
CA PHE A 625 -25.77 10.68 -12.71
C PHE A 625 -25.15 9.45 -13.39
N PRO A 626 -25.93 8.39 -13.63
CA PRO A 626 -25.45 7.13 -14.19
C PRO A 626 -25.27 7.19 -15.72
N PHE A 627 -24.96 8.36 -16.29
CA PHE A 627 -24.79 8.60 -17.72
C PHE A 627 -23.90 9.80 -18.00
N ILE A 628 -23.52 10.01 -19.26
CA ILE A 628 -22.86 11.20 -19.76
C ILE A 628 -23.92 12.07 -20.48
N PRO A 629 -24.23 13.27 -19.97
CA PRO A 629 -25.34 14.11 -20.46
C PRO A 629 -25.07 14.72 -21.83
#